data_AF-A0A0D0QEH6-F1
#
_entry.id   AF-A0A0D0QEH6-F1
#
_cell.length_a   1.000
_cell.length_b   1.000
_cell.length_c   1.000
_cell.angle_alpha   90.00
_cell.angle_beta   90.00
_cell.angle_gamma   90.00
#
_symmetry.space_group_name_H-M   'P 1'
#
loop_
_entity.id
_entity.type
_entity.pdbx_description
1 polymer ?
#
loop_
_entity_poly.entity_id
_entity_poly.type
_entity_poly.pdbx_seq_one_letter_code
_entity_poly.pdbx_strand_id
1 'polypeptide(L)'
;MSRSFRSEERGSTLVFVGIALALFLGLVAMSFDLGRVAVTQTDLASYADSVALAAAAELDGGTDAIARATAAADGMISDRQTFGDGDAMLAGSGDYTLRFLSELPADDTAAPTAVTTDPREARYAWVTVNDFTVGSGFTRAFRVLRGVAHTDPSVSAEAIAGMTQMACDITPLMFCVPTGWEAEDHIGSTILLRSGGQGAAWGPGDFGFVDPNGALIDPAGPCAGLNGAQQYRCLIGATSGLTGCVAQRGIDIQPGQREGLARAFNTRFDIYTGSMQSMRTDPYYAPAPNVVKAIRRSSGGSGNGNGNGNGNQCIQSEANVEATGAMRLPPDICVTNGTCGRFGNGSWDRAGYLAANHGGSDPAVGRSYENAQAGSRWELYLAEIDAANAAGPDAPILTGAGLTETGRPVCSTQAPAPPERRLLIAAAVDCTRNPIGGAASGVPAAEFVVVFLTEPVGDRSTSPPVVDIYGEVVDVAGADGTGTGGYGGVFRDVVQLYR
;
A
#
# COMPACT_ATOMS: atom_id res chain seq x y z
N MET A 1 -21.18 54.45 -82.39
CA MET A 1 -21.10 53.12 -81.75
C MET A 1 -21.00 53.37 -80.24
N SER A 2 -21.93 52.82 -79.42
CA SER A 2 -22.01 52.92 -77.94
C SER A 2 -22.19 54.35 -77.39
N ARG A 3 -23.38 54.90 -77.09
CA ARG A 3 -24.51 54.49 -76.21
C ARG A 3 -24.11 54.23 -74.74
N SER A 4 -24.53 55.16 -73.88
CA SER A 4 -25.07 54.94 -72.53
C SER A 4 -24.13 54.40 -71.45
N PHE A 5 -23.42 55.29 -70.76
CA PHE A 5 -22.76 55.02 -69.47
C PHE A 5 -23.38 55.79 -68.28
N ARG A 6 -24.56 56.39 -68.45
CA ARG A 6 -25.06 57.42 -67.51
C ARG A 6 -26.35 57.09 -66.75
N SER A 7 -26.84 55.86 -66.78
CA SER A 7 -27.95 55.45 -65.90
C SER A 7 -27.92 53.96 -65.54
N GLU A 8 -26.79 53.49 -64.99
CA GLU A 8 -26.79 52.20 -64.31
C GLU A 8 -26.85 52.42 -62.79
N GLU A 9 -28.01 52.15 -62.18
CA GLU A 9 -28.16 52.03 -60.72
C GLU A 9 -27.47 50.76 -60.15
N ARG A 10 -26.59 50.12 -60.93
CA ARG A 10 -25.83 48.92 -60.52
C ARG A 10 -24.61 49.23 -59.65
N GLY A 11 -24.25 50.51 -59.49
CA GLY A 11 -23.09 50.94 -58.68
C GLY A 11 -23.34 50.96 -57.17
N SER A 12 -24.59 51.18 -56.72
CA SER A 12 -24.91 51.18 -55.28
C SER A 12 -24.72 49.78 -54.68
N THR A 13 -25.10 48.73 -55.42
CA THR A 13 -24.88 47.32 -55.04
C THR A 13 -23.40 47.01 -54.81
N LEU A 14 -22.48 47.61 -55.59
CA LEU A 14 -21.04 47.40 -55.44
C LEU A 14 -20.52 47.90 -54.07
N VAL A 15 -21.05 49.03 -53.58
CA VAL A 15 -20.69 49.60 -52.27
C VAL A 15 -21.17 48.68 -51.14
N PHE A 16 -22.41 48.21 -51.22
CA PHE A 16 -22.95 47.25 -50.24
C PHE A 16 -22.19 45.92 -50.26
N VAL A 17 -21.85 45.40 -51.44
CA VAL A 17 -21.03 44.18 -51.58
C VAL A 17 -19.63 44.38 -51.04
N GLY A 18 -18.99 45.54 -51.27
CA GLY A 18 -17.68 45.86 -50.74
C GLY A 18 -17.65 45.93 -49.20
N ILE A 19 -18.65 46.57 -48.59
CA ILE A 19 -18.80 46.64 -47.12
C ILE A 19 -19.08 45.25 -46.55
N ALA A 20 -20.01 44.49 -47.16
CA ALA A 20 -20.32 43.13 -46.72
C ALA A 20 -19.09 42.22 -46.80
N LEU A 21 -18.32 42.27 -47.90
CA LEU A 21 -17.09 41.51 -48.07
C LEU A 21 -16.05 41.88 -47.01
N ALA A 22 -15.86 43.17 -46.72
CA ALA A 22 -14.93 43.62 -45.68
C ALA A 22 -15.36 43.12 -44.29
N LEU A 23 -16.65 43.13 -43.98
CA LEU A 23 -17.20 42.57 -42.73
C LEU A 23 -16.98 41.06 -42.64
N PHE A 24 -17.22 40.32 -43.73
CA PHE A 24 -16.97 38.87 -43.78
C PHE A 24 -15.49 38.54 -43.61
N LEU A 25 -14.60 39.24 -44.29
CA LEU A 25 -13.15 39.05 -44.15
C LEU A 25 -12.69 39.38 -42.72
N GLY A 26 -13.25 40.41 -42.10
CA GLY A 26 -12.99 40.75 -40.69
C GLY A 26 -13.44 39.66 -39.72
N LEU A 27 -14.60 39.06 -39.94
CA LEU A 27 -15.09 37.94 -39.13
C LEU A 27 -14.21 36.68 -39.29
N VAL A 28 -13.78 36.36 -40.51
CA VAL A 28 -12.87 35.23 -40.77
C VAL A 28 -11.52 35.44 -40.09
N ALA A 29 -10.96 36.64 -40.21
CA ALA A 29 -9.73 37.04 -39.53
C ALA A 29 -9.81 36.88 -38.00
N MET A 30 -10.88 37.39 -37.38
CA MET A 30 -11.10 37.26 -35.94
C MET A 30 -11.25 35.79 -35.52
N SER A 31 -11.94 34.99 -36.32
CA SER A 31 -12.13 33.56 -36.06
C SER A 31 -10.81 32.79 -36.08
N PHE A 32 -9.88 33.17 -36.97
CA PHE A 32 -8.56 32.56 -37.03
C PHE A 32 -7.70 32.90 -35.80
N ASP A 33 -7.64 34.18 -35.41
CA ASP A 33 -6.90 34.60 -34.21
C ASP A 33 -7.47 33.94 -32.94
N LEU A 34 -8.81 33.89 -32.80
CA LEU A 34 -9.46 33.20 -31.69
C LEU A 34 -9.19 31.69 -31.72
N GLY A 35 -9.20 31.08 -32.90
CA GLY A 35 -8.84 29.67 -33.09
C GLY A 35 -7.42 29.37 -32.62
N ARG A 36 -6.45 30.23 -32.93
CA ARG A 36 -5.07 30.08 -32.45
C ARG A 36 -4.98 30.15 -30.94
N VAL A 37 -5.65 31.11 -30.30
CA VAL A 37 -5.67 31.24 -28.84
C VAL A 37 -6.30 30.01 -28.20
N ALA A 38 -7.42 29.52 -28.73
CA ALA A 38 -8.12 28.34 -28.21
C ALA A 38 -7.29 27.06 -28.34
N VAL A 39 -6.61 26.86 -29.48
CA VAL A 39 -5.69 25.73 -29.68
C VAL A 39 -4.52 25.81 -28.70
N THR A 40 -3.87 26.97 -28.61
CA THR A 40 -2.75 27.18 -27.67
C THR A 40 -3.17 26.92 -26.22
N GLN A 41 -4.35 27.39 -25.80
CA GLN A 41 -4.86 27.13 -24.45
C GLN A 41 -5.07 25.64 -24.19
N THR A 42 -5.64 24.91 -25.15
CA THR A 42 -5.89 23.46 -25.04
C THR A 42 -4.58 22.69 -24.95
N ASP A 43 -3.62 23.11 -25.75
CA ASP A 43 -2.28 22.56 -25.84
C ASP A 43 -1.48 22.76 -24.53
N LEU A 44 -1.51 23.96 -23.95
CA LEU A 44 -0.88 24.23 -22.65
C LEU A 44 -1.57 23.46 -21.51
N ALA A 45 -2.90 23.33 -21.55
CA ALA A 45 -3.63 22.53 -20.58
C ALA A 45 -3.26 21.04 -20.66
N SER A 46 -3.16 20.48 -21.87
CA SER A 46 -2.72 19.10 -22.06
C SER A 46 -1.29 18.87 -21.58
N TYR A 47 -0.40 19.86 -21.78
CA TYR A 47 0.97 19.80 -21.28
C TYR A 47 1.01 19.84 -19.75
N ALA A 48 0.31 20.79 -19.13
CA ALA A 48 0.19 20.92 -17.68
C ALA A 48 -0.35 19.64 -17.04
N ASP A 49 -1.44 19.07 -17.58
CA ASP A 49 -2.06 17.84 -17.12
C ASP A 49 -1.07 16.67 -17.15
N SER A 50 -0.31 16.55 -18.25
CA SER A 50 0.65 15.45 -18.41
C SER A 50 1.83 15.58 -17.44
N VAL A 51 2.38 16.79 -17.27
CA VAL A 51 3.48 17.04 -16.32
C VAL A 51 3.00 16.80 -14.88
N ALA A 52 1.79 17.25 -14.55
CA ALA A 52 1.21 17.04 -13.23
C ALA A 52 1.02 15.55 -12.94
N LEU A 53 0.45 14.78 -13.88
CA LEU A 53 0.27 13.33 -13.74
C LEU A 53 1.61 12.59 -13.58
N ALA A 54 2.63 12.94 -14.38
CA ALA A 54 3.95 12.35 -14.28
C ALA A 54 4.62 12.65 -12.93
N ALA A 55 4.55 13.90 -12.47
CA ALA A 55 5.08 14.29 -11.17
C ALA A 55 4.31 13.64 -10.01
N ALA A 56 2.99 13.57 -10.10
CA ALA A 56 2.14 13.00 -9.05
C ALA A 56 2.34 11.48 -8.89
N ALA A 57 2.62 10.77 -9.98
CA ALA A 57 2.89 9.32 -9.95
C ALA A 57 4.09 8.93 -9.08
N GLU A 58 5.00 9.87 -8.83
CA GLU A 58 6.20 9.64 -8.01
C GLU A 58 5.99 9.99 -6.52
N LEU A 59 4.82 10.52 -6.13
CA LEU A 59 4.51 11.01 -4.78
C LEU A 59 3.98 9.90 -3.83
N ASP A 60 4.75 8.82 -3.69
CA ASP A 60 4.44 7.67 -2.81
C ASP A 60 4.63 7.97 -1.31
N GLY A 61 5.30 9.07 -0.97
CA GLY A 61 5.60 9.44 0.41
C GLY A 61 6.94 8.90 0.94
N GLY A 62 7.77 8.34 0.04
CA GLY A 62 9.18 8.06 0.31
C GLY A 62 9.99 9.33 0.58
N THR A 63 11.20 9.18 1.11
CA THR A 63 12.06 10.31 1.47
C THR A 63 12.64 11.05 0.26
N ASP A 64 12.65 10.41 -0.90
CA ASP A 64 13.13 10.92 -2.19
C ASP A 64 11.99 11.22 -3.18
N ALA A 65 10.72 11.09 -2.77
CA ALA A 65 9.54 11.26 -3.61
C ALA A 65 9.52 12.58 -4.40
N ILE A 66 9.83 13.71 -3.74
CA ILE A 66 9.92 15.03 -4.41
C ILE A 66 11.04 15.07 -5.45
N ALA A 67 12.18 14.42 -5.18
CA ALA A 67 13.30 14.38 -6.10
C ALA A 67 12.95 13.56 -7.35
N ARG A 68 12.30 12.40 -7.18
CA ARG A 68 11.80 11.59 -8.30
C ARG A 68 10.70 12.30 -9.07
N ALA A 69 9.74 12.93 -8.40
CA ALA A 69 8.69 13.71 -9.04
C ALA A 69 9.24 14.86 -9.89
N THR A 70 10.27 15.56 -9.38
CA THR A 70 10.94 16.63 -10.13
C THR A 70 11.67 16.05 -11.35
N ALA A 71 12.38 14.93 -11.20
CA ALA A 71 13.05 14.26 -12.31
C ALA A 71 12.07 13.72 -13.37
N ALA A 72 10.91 13.19 -12.97
CA ALA A 72 9.86 12.74 -13.87
C ALA A 72 9.24 13.92 -14.65
N ALA A 73 9.00 15.04 -13.97
CA ALA A 73 8.54 16.28 -14.60
C ALA A 73 9.59 16.86 -15.57
N ASP A 74 10.88 16.78 -15.24
CA ASP A 74 11.98 17.24 -16.12
C ASP A 74 12.18 16.30 -17.32
N GLY A 75 11.98 15.00 -17.12
CA GLY A 75 12.09 13.96 -18.15
C GLY A 75 10.95 13.96 -19.18
N MET A 76 9.87 14.71 -18.91
CA MET A 76 8.77 14.95 -19.85
C MET A 76 9.23 15.84 -21.02
N ILE A 77 9.99 15.26 -21.94
CA ILE A 77 10.46 15.92 -23.17
C ILE A 77 9.57 15.53 -24.36
N SER A 78 8.65 16.45 -24.66
CA SER A 78 8.02 16.83 -25.94
C SER A 78 7.16 15.85 -26.75
N ASP A 79 5.98 16.34 -27.15
CA ASP A 79 5.56 16.25 -28.55
C ASP A 79 5.51 17.67 -29.15
N ARG A 80 5.86 17.79 -30.44
CA ARG A 80 6.09 19.07 -31.13
C ARG A 80 4.81 19.90 -31.19
N GLN A 81 4.79 21.07 -30.56
CA GLN A 81 3.72 22.03 -30.79
C GLN A 81 4.14 23.00 -31.90
N THR A 82 3.54 22.80 -33.07
CA THR A 82 3.72 23.70 -34.21
C THR A 82 2.88 24.95 -33.97
N PHE A 83 3.43 25.88 -33.18
CA PHE A 83 2.86 27.22 -33.11
C PHE A 83 3.08 27.90 -34.47
N GLY A 84 2.02 28.48 -35.02
CA GLY A 84 1.99 29.06 -36.37
C GLY A 84 2.95 30.24 -36.64
N ASP A 85 3.87 30.58 -35.73
CA ASP A 85 4.93 31.57 -35.92
C ASP A 85 6.36 31.06 -35.55
N GLY A 86 6.54 29.76 -35.29
CA GLY A 86 7.84 29.16 -35.00
C GLY A 86 7.75 27.99 -34.02
N ASP A 87 8.59 26.98 -34.22
CA ASP A 87 8.73 25.81 -33.34
C ASP A 87 9.25 26.31 -31.97
N ALA A 88 8.39 26.38 -30.95
CA ALA A 88 8.81 26.60 -29.58
C ALA A 88 8.63 25.28 -28.84
N MET A 89 9.74 24.55 -28.67
CA MET A 89 9.76 23.32 -27.90
C MET A 89 9.54 23.69 -26.44
N LEU A 90 8.37 23.36 -25.87
CA LEU A 90 8.20 23.32 -24.42
C LEU A 90 9.07 22.16 -23.94
N ALA A 91 10.21 22.49 -23.33
CA ALA A 91 11.31 21.58 -23.09
C ALA A 91 11.87 21.77 -21.68
N GLY A 92 11.14 21.23 -20.70
CA GLY A 92 11.63 21.04 -19.34
C GLY A 92 11.29 22.15 -18.36
N SER A 93 12.01 22.19 -17.23
CA SER A 93 11.78 23.04 -16.04
C SER A 93 11.85 24.56 -16.26
N GLY A 94 12.19 25.01 -17.47
CA GLY A 94 12.13 26.44 -17.82
C GLY A 94 10.74 26.94 -18.18
N ASP A 95 9.80 26.04 -18.51
CA ASP A 95 8.49 26.38 -19.08
C ASP A 95 7.33 26.24 -18.10
N TYR A 96 7.59 25.70 -16.91
CA TYR A 96 6.60 25.56 -15.85
C TYR A 96 7.22 25.77 -14.47
N THR A 97 6.37 26.08 -13.49
CA THR A 97 6.69 26.05 -12.07
C THR A 97 6.02 24.82 -11.46
N LEU A 98 6.80 23.98 -10.77
CA LEU A 98 6.32 22.82 -10.02
C LEU A 98 6.31 23.13 -8.52
N ARG A 99 5.17 22.89 -7.87
CA ARG A 99 4.98 23.00 -6.42
C ARG A 99 4.34 21.72 -5.91
N PHE A 100 4.58 21.38 -4.65
CA PHE A 100 3.98 20.22 -4.00
C PHE A 100 3.00 20.66 -2.90
N LEU A 101 1.86 19.99 -2.80
CA LEU A 101 0.82 20.29 -1.82
C LEU A 101 0.59 19.08 -0.90
N SER A 102 0.34 19.34 0.39
CA SER A 102 -0.03 18.32 1.36
C SER A 102 -1.54 18.10 1.47
N GLU A 103 -2.35 19.09 1.09
CA GLU A 103 -3.80 18.99 1.04
C GLU A 103 -4.38 19.92 -0.04
N LEU A 104 -5.59 19.60 -0.49
CA LEU A 104 -6.37 20.47 -1.34
C LEU A 104 -7.38 21.26 -0.49
N PRO A 105 -7.71 22.51 -0.88
CA PRO A 105 -8.81 23.25 -0.27
C PRO A 105 -10.12 22.47 -0.32
N ALA A 106 -11.02 22.73 0.62
CA ALA A 106 -12.35 22.10 0.65
C ALA A 106 -13.30 22.63 -0.44
N ASP A 107 -12.96 23.75 -1.08
CA ASP A 107 -13.71 24.39 -2.16
C ASP A 107 -12.78 24.51 -3.38
N ASP A 108 -13.21 23.97 -4.52
CA ASP A 108 -12.45 23.94 -5.77
C ASP A 108 -12.17 25.34 -6.34
N THR A 109 -12.86 26.38 -5.83
CA THR A 109 -12.62 27.78 -6.22
C THR A 109 -11.57 28.48 -5.37
N ALA A 110 -11.11 27.88 -4.28
CA ALA A 110 -10.10 28.45 -3.40
C ALA A 110 -8.69 28.13 -3.89
N ALA A 111 -7.79 29.12 -3.81
CA ALA A 111 -6.39 28.91 -4.18
C ALA A 111 -5.71 27.89 -3.23
N PRO A 112 -4.92 26.94 -3.75
CA PRO A 112 -4.13 26.04 -2.91
C PRO A 112 -3.12 26.82 -2.07
N THR A 113 -3.06 26.54 -0.76
CA THR A 113 -2.16 27.22 0.18
C THR A 113 -1.23 26.27 0.93
N ALA A 114 -1.56 24.98 1.01
CA ALA A 114 -0.83 23.97 1.77
C ALA A 114 0.41 23.46 1.02
N VAL A 115 1.31 24.37 0.66
CA VAL A 115 2.56 24.03 -0.06
C VAL A 115 3.54 23.41 0.91
N THR A 116 4.08 22.24 0.56
CA THR A 116 5.04 21.53 1.39
C THR A 116 6.34 21.27 0.63
N THR A 117 7.40 21.08 1.40
CA THR A 117 8.71 20.62 0.93
C THR A 117 9.13 19.32 1.62
N ASP A 118 8.27 18.77 2.49
CA ASP A 118 8.47 17.45 3.08
C ASP A 118 8.01 16.39 2.06
N PRO A 119 8.92 15.53 1.55
CA PRO A 119 8.57 14.46 0.62
C PRO A 119 7.48 13.52 1.14
N ARG A 120 7.40 13.32 2.46
CA ARG A 120 6.42 12.43 3.09
C ARG A 120 5.02 13.04 3.14
N GLU A 121 4.92 14.37 3.15
CA GLU A 121 3.66 15.10 3.15
C GLU A 121 3.19 15.49 1.74
N ALA A 122 4.07 15.49 0.74
CA ALA A 122 3.71 15.80 -0.63
C ALA A 122 2.72 14.75 -1.19
N ARG A 123 1.48 15.19 -1.44
CA ARG A 123 0.38 14.36 -1.96
C ARG A 123 -0.06 14.75 -3.36
N TYR A 124 0.13 16.03 -3.70
CA TYR A 124 -0.27 16.58 -4.99
C TYR A 124 0.88 17.33 -5.64
N ALA A 125 1.02 17.17 -6.94
CA ALA A 125 1.86 17.97 -7.80
C ALA A 125 1.02 19.07 -8.43
N TRP A 126 1.43 20.31 -8.21
CA TRP A 126 0.82 21.51 -8.75
C TRP A 126 1.74 22.12 -9.81
N VAL A 127 1.29 22.10 -11.05
CA VAL A 127 2.03 22.61 -12.21
C VAL A 127 1.37 23.88 -12.71
N THR A 128 2.14 24.95 -12.81
CA THR A 128 1.74 26.19 -13.48
C THR A 128 2.64 26.43 -14.68
N VAL A 129 2.08 26.39 -15.89
CA VAL A 129 2.82 26.66 -17.13
C VAL A 129 2.99 28.17 -17.30
N ASN A 130 4.18 28.60 -17.72
CA ASN A 130 4.49 30.00 -17.91
C ASN A 130 3.61 30.64 -18.99
N ASP A 131 3.36 31.95 -18.86
CA ASP A 131 2.55 32.72 -19.82
C ASP A 131 3.14 32.64 -21.23
N PHE A 132 2.34 32.16 -22.18
CA PHE A 132 2.70 32.11 -23.60
C PHE A 132 1.95 33.19 -24.37
N THR A 133 2.68 33.99 -25.16
CA THR A 133 2.07 35.05 -25.98
C THR A 133 1.68 34.52 -27.35
N VAL A 134 0.40 34.62 -27.72
CA VAL A 134 -0.13 34.14 -29.01
C VAL A 134 -0.18 35.30 -30.00
N GLY A 135 0.61 35.21 -31.07
CA GLY A 135 0.58 36.19 -32.15
C GLY A 135 -0.80 36.29 -32.80
N SER A 136 -1.42 37.46 -32.77
CA SER A 136 -2.74 37.74 -33.36
C SER A 136 -2.59 38.59 -34.63
N GLY A 137 -2.02 37.98 -35.66
CA GLY A 137 -1.58 38.67 -36.88
C GLY A 137 -2.68 39.48 -37.58
N PHE A 138 -3.93 39.00 -37.58
CA PHE A 138 -5.03 39.72 -38.21
C PHE A 138 -5.57 40.87 -37.35
N THR A 139 -5.69 40.65 -36.04
CA THR A 139 -6.07 41.68 -35.06
C THR A 139 -5.02 42.79 -35.02
N ARG A 140 -3.74 42.42 -35.09
CA ARG A 140 -2.61 43.36 -35.23
C ARG A 140 -2.73 44.18 -36.51
N ALA A 141 -2.95 43.53 -37.66
CA ALA A 141 -3.12 44.23 -38.94
C ALA A 141 -4.30 45.21 -38.91
N PHE A 142 -5.44 44.80 -38.34
CA PHE A 142 -6.63 45.66 -38.22
C PHE A 142 -6.40 46.84 -37.25
N ARG A 143 -5.70 46.64 -36.13
CA ARG A 143 -5.39 47.71 -35.18
C ARG A 143 -4.35 48.70 -35.71
N VAL A 144 -3.33 48.23 -36.44
CA VAL A 144 -2.36 49.07 -37.14
C VAL A 144 -3.06 49.97 -38.16
N LEU A 145 -4.01 49.43 -38.93
CA LEU A 145 -4.83 50.20 -39.88
C LEU A 145 -5.68 51.29 -39.20
N ARG A 146 -6.05 51.11 -37.92
CA ARG A 146 -6.81 52.10 -37.13
C ARG A 146 -5.93 53.01 -36.26
N GLY A 147 -4.60 52.89 -36.35
CA GLY A 147 -3.65 53.69 -35.56
C GLY A 147 -3.70 53.40 -34.05
N VAL A 148 -4.18 52.22 -33.65
CA VAL A 148 -4.33 51.83 -32.24
C VAL A 148 -3.21 50.87 -31.85
N ALA A 149 -2.63 51.05 -30.66
CA ALA A 149 -1.66 50.10 -30.11
C ALA A 149 -2.27 48.69 -29.96
N HIS A 150 -1.45 47.68 -30.21
CA HIS A 150 -1.85 46.28 -30.16
C HIS A 150 -0.97 45.53 -29.16
N THR A 151 -1.62 44.74 -28.31
CA THR A 151 -0.98 43.79 -27.40
C THR A 151 -1.49 42.43 -27.79
N ASP A 152 -0.58 41.50 -28.06
CA ASP A 152 -0.92 40.11 -28.32
C ASP A 152 -1.50 39.47 -27.04
N PRO A 153 -2.52 38.60 -27.15
CA PRO A 153 -3.05 37.89 -26.01
C PRO A 153 -2.02 36.92 -25.41
N SER A 154 -1.99 36.80 -24.08
CA SER A 154 -1.27 35.74 -23.37
C SER A 154 -2.24 34.67 -22.87
N VAL A 155 -1.77 33.43 -22.85
CA VAL A 155 -2.47 32.25 -22.33
C VAL A 155 -1.56 31.52 -21.35
N SER A 156 -2.15 30.92 -20.32
CA SER A 156 -1.46 30.08 -19.35
C SER A 156 -2.35 28.92 -18.94
N ALA A 157 -1.75 27.89 -18.36
CA ALA A 157 -2.46 26.72 -17.91
C ALA A 157 -1.91 26.26 -16.55
N GLU A 158 -2.80 25.66 -15.78
CA GLU A 158 -2.52 25.14 -14.45
C GLU A 158 -3.17 23.77 -14.32
N ALA A 159 -2.47 22.83 -13.69
CA ALA A 159 -2.99 21.50 -13.41
C ALA A 159 -2.52 21.04 -12.03
N ILE A 160 -3.40 20.34 -11.31
CA ILE A 160 -3.08 19.68 -10.06
C ILE A 160 -3.40 18.20 -10.23
N ALA A 161 -2.42 17.34 -9.92
CA ALA A 161 -2.60 15.90 -9.90
C ALA A 161 -2.16 15.35 -8.54
N GLY A 162 -2.76 14.25 -8.12
CA GLY A 162 -2.35 13.55 -6.90
C GLY A 162 -2.37 12.05 -7.09
N MET A 163 -1.59 11.36 -6.26
CA MET A 163 -1.59 9.90 -6.20
C MET A 163 -2.18 9.42 -4.88
N THR A 164 -3.05 8.42 -4.98
CA THR A 164 -3.54 7.66 -3.83
C THR A 164 -3.12 6.21 -3.97
N GLN A 165 -2.32 5.73 -3.03
CA GLN A 165 -1.97 4.32 -2.92
C GLN A 165 -3.04 3.59 -2.14
N MET A 166 -3.56 2.51 -2.69
CA MET A 166 -4.56 1.66 -2.05
C MET A 166 -3.97 0.28 -1.79
N ALA A 167 -4.09 -0.20 -0.54
CA ALA A 167 -3.67 -1.54 -0.14
C ALA A 167 -4.89 -2.46 -0.03
N CYS A 168 -5.01 -3.46 -0.91
CA CYS A 168 -6.05 -4.48 -0.86
C CYS A 168 -5.56 -5.73 -0.13
N ASP A 169 -6.48 -6.58 0.33
CA ASP A 169 -6.20 -7.89 0.97
C ASP A 169 -5.27 -7.81 2.22
N ILE A 170 -5.22 -6.65 2.87
CA ILE A 170 -4.41 -6.44 4.07
C ILE A 170 -4.93 -7.24 5.27
N THR A 171 -4.09 -7.48 6.28
CA THR A 171 -4.61 -7.84 7.61
C THR A 171 -4.94 -6.52 8.32
N PRO A 172 -6.13 -6.34 8.94
CA PRO A 172 -6.57 -5.03 9.42
C PRO A 172 -5.90 -4.69 10.76
N LEU A 173 -4.57 -4.56 10.75
CA LEU A 173 -3.70 -4.31 11.89
C LEU A 173 -2.91 -3.05 11.62
N MET A 174 -2.63 -2.30 12.69
CA MET A 174 -1.65 -1.23 12.68
C MET A 174 -0.72 -1.36 13.87
N PHE A 175 0.50 -0.88 13.71
CA PHE A 175 1.47 -0.77 14.79
C PHE A 175 2.29 0.52 14.63
N CYS A 176 2.72 1.06 15.76
CA CYS A 176 3.51 2.27 15.79
C CYS A 176 4.98 2.00 15.52
N VAL A 177 5.56 2.86 14.69
CA VAL A 177 6.99 2.90 14.37
C VAL A 177 7.58 4.25 14.77
N PRO A 178 8.89 4.31 15.09
CA PRO A 178 9.59 5.58 15.29
C PRO A 178 9.60 6.43 14.01
N THR A 179 9.78 7.74 14.17
CA THR A 179 9.99 8.63 13.02
C THR A 179 11.24 8.23 12.23
N GLY A 180 11.09 8.07 10.92
CA GLY A 180 12.17 7.67 10.02
C GLY A 180 12.48 6.17 10.05
N TRP A 181 11.61 5.36 10.65
CA TRP A 181 11.67 3.91 10.50
C TRP A 181 11.19 3.50 9.10
N GLU A 182 11.92 2.58 8.48
CA GLU A 182 11.62 2.04 7.14
C GLU A 182 11.75 0.51 7.21
N ALA A 183 10.78 -0.23 6.64
CA ALA A 183 10.76 -1.68 6.77
C ALA A 183 11.91 -2.36 5.99
N GLU A 184 12.38 -1.75 4.91
CA GLU A 184 13.52 -2.24 4.11
C GLU A 184 14.80 -2.41 4.94
N ASP A 185 15.03 -1.49 5.88
CA ASP A 185 16.18 -1.55 6.82
C ASP A 185 16.02 -2.63 7.89
N HIS A 186 14.83 -3.20 8.02
CA HIS A 186 14.47 -4.13 9.09
C HIS A 186 14.10 -5.53 8.60
N ILE A 187 14.27 -5.84 7.30
CA ILE A 187 14.04 -7.19 6.77
C ILE A 187 14.85 -8.21 7.58
N GLY A 188 14.21 -9.34 7.91
CA GLY A 188 14.77 -10.40 8.75
C GLY A 188 14.76 -10.10 10.26
N SER A 189 14.46 -8.86 10.67
CA SER A 189 14.39 -8.48 12.07
C SER A 189 13.03 -8.79 12.69
N THR A 190 13.04 -9.11 13.98
CA THR A 190 11.79 -9.34 14.74
C THR A 190 11.08 -8.02 15.04
N ILE A 191 9.76 -8.00 14.93
CA ILE A 191 8.87 -6.99 15.52
C ILE A 191 8.00 -7.67 16.57
N LEU A 192 8.04 -7.15 17.79
CA LEU A 192 7.00 -7.38 18.80
C LEU A 192 5.84 -6.43 18.46
N LEU A 193 4.77 -6.93 17.85
CA LEU A 193 3.61 -6.14 17.40
C LEU A 193 2.68 -5.77 18.56
N ARG A 194 2.62 -6.63 19.57
CA ARG A 194 1.83 -6.44 20.78
C ARG A 194 2.49 -7.16 21.94
N SER A 195 2.41 -6.57 23.13
CA SER A 195 2.66 -7.24 24.38
C SER A 195 1.45 -7.15 25.31
N GLY A 196 1.16 -8.23 26.03
CA GLY A 196 0.04 -8.32 26.97
C GLY A 196 0.50 -8.51 28.41
N GLY A 197 -0.12 -7.80 29.38
CA GLY A 197 0.18 -7.96 30.82
C GLY A 197 0.07 -6.66 31.61
N GLN A 198 0.08 -6.75 32.95
CA GLN A 198 0.16 -5.59 33.85
C GLN A 198 1.49 -4.85 33.63
N GLY A 199 1.45 -3.60 33.18
CA GLY A 199 2.66 -2.80 32.86
C GLY A 199 3.33 -3.12 31.51
N ALA A 200 2.84 -4.13 30.78
CA ALA A 200 3.27 -4.46 29.41
C ALA A 200 2.42 -3.76 28.34
N ALA A 201 1.58 -2.81 28.77
CA ALA A 201 0.71 -2.06 27.89
C ALA A 201 1.55 -1.25 26.91
N TRP A 202 1.42 -1.61 25.63
CA TRP A 202 1.38 -0.66 24.54
C TRP A 202 0.59 0.56 25.05
N GLY A 203 1.18 1.76 24.96
CA GLY A 203 0.44 2.98 25.28
C GLY A 203 -0.87 2.97 24.49
N PRO A 204 -1.96 3.59 25.00
CA PRO A 204 -3.16 3.74 24.19
C PRO A 204 -2.77 4.26 22.80
N GLY A 205 -3.02 3.49 21.74
CA GLY A 205 -2.66 3.86 20.37
C GLY A 205 -1.45 3.17 19.74
N ASP A 206 -0.63 2.42 20.49
CA ASP A 206 0.59 1.86 19.88
C ASP A 206 0.32 0.70 18.89
N PHE A 207 -0.78 -0.05 19.09
CA PHE A 207 -1.24 -1.17 18.25
C PHE A 207 -2.76 -1.11 18.17
N GLY A 208 -3.30 -1.36 16.98
CA GLY A 208 -4.73 -1.23 16.75
C GLY A 208 -5.19 -2.03 15.54
N PHE A 209 -6.48 -1.85 15.26
CA PHE A 209 -7.10 -2.39 14.07
C PHE A 209 -7.34 -1.27 13.09
N VAL A 210 -7.13 -1.54 11.81
CA VAL A 210 -7.67 -0.70 10.75
C VAL A 210 -9.16 -0.99 10.69
N ASP A 211 -9.98 0.04 10.90
CA ASP A 211 -11.43 -0.08 10.85
C ASP A 211 -11.89 -0.33 9.42
N PRO A 212 -12.64 -1.42 9.15
CA PRO A 212 -13.15 -1.68 7.83
C PRO A 212 -14.29 -0.73 7.36
N ASN A 213 -14.73 0.23 8.19
CA ASN A 213 -15.85 1.17 8.01
C ASN A 213 -16.56 1.07 6.64
N GLY A 214 -17.60 0.22 6.59
CA GLY A 214 -18.63 0.19 5.55
C GLY A 214 -18.26 -0.32 4.16
N ALA A 215 -16.97 -0.47 3.81
CA ALA A 215 -16.56 -0.71 2.43
C ALA A 215 -15.63 -1.92 2.20
N LEU A 216 -15.10 -2.54 3.26
CA LEU A 216 -13.93 -3.43 3.12
C LEU A 216 -14.24 -4.92 3.27
N ILE A 217 -15.46 -5.27 3.68
CA ILE A 217 -15.85 -6.66 3.88
C ILE A 217 -16.50 -7.16 2.62
N ASP A 218 -15.93 -8.23 2.08
CA ASP A 218 -16.54 -8.96 0.97
C ASP A 218 -17.97 -9.36 1.37
N PRO A 219 -19.01 -8.82 0.71
CA PRO A 219 -20.39 -9.18 1.02
C PRO A 219 -20.70 -10.65 0.70
N ALA A 220 -19.85 -11.33 -0.07
CA ALA A 220 -19.91 -12.76 -0.34
C ALA A 220 -18.88 -13.58 0.46
N GLY A 221 -18.02 -12.92 1.25
CA GLY A 221 -16.96 -13.57 2.02
C GLY A 221 -17.41 -14.12 3.38
N PRO A 222 -16.55 -14.89 4.07
CA PRO A 222 -16.89 -15.56 5.34
C PRO A 222 -17.19 -14.59 6.49
N CYS A 223 -16.83 -13.31 6.32
CA CYS A 223 -17.02 -12.27 7.34
C CYS A 223 -18.24 -11.38 7.09
N ALA A 224 -19.01 -11.65 6.03
CA ALA A 224 -20.22 -10.90 5.70
C ALA A 224 -21.24 -10.92 6.84
N GLY A 225 -21.79 -9.76 7.21
CA GLY A 225 -22.82 -9.62 8.24
C GLY A 225 -22.33 -9.76 9.70
N LEU A 226 -21.02 -10.00 9.93
CA LEU A 226 -20.44 -9.99 11.27
C LEU A 226 -20.16 -8.56 11.73
N ASN A 227 -20.22 -8.31 13.04
CA ASN A 227 -19.95 -7.00 13.63
C ASN A 227 -19.01 -7.09 14.85
N GLY A 228 -18.34 -5.98 15.18
CA GLY A 228 -17.53 -5.83 16.37
C GLY A 228 -16.42 -6.90 16.49
N ALA A 229 -16.20 -7.45 17.68
CA ALA A 229 -15.12 -8.42 17.90
C ALA A 229 -15.23 -9.70 17.04
N GLN A 230 -16.43 -10.10 16.64
CA GLN A 230 -16.60 -11.28 15.78
C GLN A 230 -16.07 -11.03 14.36
N GLN A 231 -16.31 -9.83 13.85
CA GLN A 231 -15.83 -9.38 12.54
C GLN A 231 -14.31 -9.35 12.52
N TYR A 232 -13.65 -8.67 13.46
CA TYR A 232 -12.18 -8.63 13.52
C TYR A 232 -11.53 -10.01 13.66
N ARG A 233 -12.12 -10.92 14.45
CA ARG A 233 -11.63 -12.31 14.53
C ARG A 233 -11.76 -13.04 13.20
N CYS A 234 -12.83 -12.79 12.45
CA CYS A 234 -13.01 -13.36 11.13
C CYS A 234 -11.97 -12.80 10.14
N LEU A 235 -11.82 -11.47 10.08
CA LEU A 235 -10.89 -10.81 9.15
C LEU A 235 -9.43 -11.21 9.43
N ILE A 236 -9.03 -11.34 10.70
CA ILE A 236 -7.70 -11.81 11.07
C ILE A 236 -7.56 -13.32 10.81
N GLY A 237 -8.59 -14.10 11.16
CA GLY A 237 -8.54 -15.55 11.19
C GLY A 237 -8.77 -16.23 9.85
N ALA A 238 -9.45 -15.60 8.91
CA ALA A 238 -9.75 -16.17 7.60
C ALA A 238 -8.52 -16.13 6.67
N THR A 239 -8.50 -16.99 5.65
CA THR A 239 -7.52 -17.00 4.54
C THR A 239 -7.87 -15.97 3.47
N SER A 240 -9.16 -15.68 3.30
CA SER A 240 -9.71 -14.65 2.42
C SER A 240 -10.90 -13.99 3.10
N GLY A 241 -10.62 -12.98 3.93
CA GLY A 241 -11.64 -12.24 4.69
C GLY A 241 -11.88 -10.81 4.22
N LEU A 242 -10.93 -10.24 3.48
CA LEU A 242 -10.92 -8.87 2.98
C LEU A 242 -10.69 -8.92 1.48
N THR A 243 -11.51 -8.20 0.71
CA THR A 243 -11.32 -7.94 -0.73
C THR A 243 -11.41 -6.45 -1.05
N GLY A 244 -11.55 -5.61 -0.03
CA GLY A 244 -11.55 -4.16 -0.16
C GLY A 244 -10.15 -3.57 0.00
N CYS A 245 -9.96 -2.37 -0.53
CA CYS A 245 -8.68 -1.65 -0.49
C CYS A 245 -8.77 -0.43 0.43
N VAL A 246 -7.76 -0.23 1.28
CA VAL A 246 -7.63 0.97 2.12
C VAL A 246 -6.67 1.97 1.50
N ALA A 247 -7.01 3.26 1.53
CA ALA A 247 -6.06 4.30 1.16
C ALA A 247 -4.96 4.40 2.22
N GLN A 248 -3.70 4.35 1.82
CA GLN A 248 -2.54 4.44 2.73
C GLN A 248 -2.56 5.73 3.56
N ARG A 249 -2.96 6.85 2.94
CA ARG A 249 -3.00 8.19 3.55
C ARG A 249 -4.40 8.55 4.07
N GLY A 250 -5.02 7.67 4.84
CA GLY A 250 -6.36 7.92 5.40
C GLY A 250 -7.02 6.71 6.05
N ILE A 251 -6.25 5.89 6.77
CA ILE A 251 -6.81 4.72 7.48
C ILE A 251 -7.56 5.16 8.73
N ASP A 252 -8.74 4.59 8.93
CA ASP A 252 -9.45 4.68 10.20
C ASP A 252 -8.91 3.59 11.13
N ILE A 253 -8.72 3.92 12.40
CA ILE A 253 -8.13 3.00 13.37
C ILE A 253 -8.99 2.87 14.63
N GLN A 254 -8.97 1.68 15.22
CA GLN A 254 -9.59 1.35 16.48
C GLN A 254 -8.57 0.77 17.48
N PRO A 255 -8.77 0.97 18.79
CA PRO A 255 -7.82 0.49 19.80
C PRO A 255 -7.71 -1.04 19.86
N GLY A 256 -6.51 -1.54 20.16
CA GLY A 256 -6.09 -2.94 20.05
C GLY A 256 -6.63 -3.94 21.09
N GLN A 257 -7.41 -3.51 22.10
CA GLN A 257 -7.92 -4.42 23.13
C GLN A 257 -9.28 -5.01 22.76
N ARG A 258 -9.26 -6.19 22.15
CA ARG A 258 -10.46 -7.01 21.87
C ARG A 258 -10.26 -8.46 22.34
N GLU A 259 -11.29 -9.01 22.99
CA GLU A 259 -11.29 -10.37 23.55
C GLU A 259 -11.20 -11.46 22.48
N GLY A 260 -10.38 -12.49 22.74
CA GLY A 260 -10.31 -13.70 21.92
C GLY A 260 -9.60 -13.58 20.56
N LEU A 261 -8.87 -12.50 20.29
CA LEU A 261 -8.15 -12.31 19.02
C LEU A 261 -6.94 -13.23 18.83
N ALA A 262 -6.22 -13.55 19.91
CA ALA A 262 -5.10 -14.49 19.85
C ALA A 262 -5.51 -15.83 19.19
N ARG A 263 -6.74 -16.29 19.49
CA ARG A 263 -7.31 -17.51 18.92
C ARG A 263 -7.45 -17.45 17.40
N ALA A 264 -7.71 -16.27 16.83
CA ALA A 264 -7.84 -16.09 15.39
C ALA A 264 -6.48 -16.13 14.68
N PHE A 265 -5.42 -15.59 15.26
CA PHE A 265 -4.05 -15.75 14.73
C PHE A 265 -3.61 -17.22 14.77
N ASN A 266 -3.95 -17.91 15.86
CA ASN A 266 -3.51 -19.28 16.13
C ASN A 266 -4.11 -20.34 15.19
N THR A 267 -5.15 -20.02 14.40
CA THR A 267 -5.63 -20.94 13.34
C THR A 267 -4.56 -21.24 12.29
N ARG A 268 -3.64 -20.28 12.04
CA ARG A 268 -2.48 -20.47 11.14
C ARG A 268 -1.55 -21.57 11.62
N PHE A 269 -1.47 -21.75 12.94
CA PHE A 269 -0.69 -22.79 13.60
C PHE A 269 -1.51 -24.04 13.90
N ASP A 270 -2.68 -24.24 13.27
CA ASP A 270 -3.52 -25.42 13.51
C ASP A 270 -3.92 -25.58 14.99
N ILE A 271 -4.24 -24.45 15.64
CA ILE A 271 -4.75 -24.38 17.00
C ILE A 271 -6.15 -23.77 16.93
N TYR A 272 -7.16 -24.52 17.38
CA TYR A 272 -8.56 -24.10 17.30
C TYR A 272 -9.19 -24.16 18.69
N THR A 273 -9.09 -23.08 19.47
CA THR A 273 -9.67 -23.00 20.82
C THR A 273 -10.85 -22.03 20.88
N GLY A 274 -11.70 -22.19 21.90
CA GLY A 274 -12.83 -21.29 22.17
C GLY A 274 -13.72 -21.07 20.94
N SER A 275 -13.91 -19.80 20.56
CA SER A 275 -14.75 -19.41 19.41
C SER A 275 -14.22 -19.87 18.04
N MET A 276 -12.98 -20.35 17.95
CA MET A 276 -12.41 -20.86 16.70
C MET A 276 -12.51 -22.38 16.56
N GLN A 277 -12.96 -23.11 17.59
CA GLN A 277 -13.08 -24.58 17.57
C GLN A 277 -13.89 -25.11 16.39
N SER A 278 -15.03 -24.47 16.08
CA SER A 278 -15.90 -24.88 14.97
C SER A 278 -15.29 -24.61 13.60
N MET A 279 -14.31 -23.72 13.50
CA MET A 279 -13.70 -23.31 12.23
C MET A 279 -12.68 -24.32 11.70
N ARG A 280 -12.32 -25.36 12.47
CA ARG A 280 -11.38 -26.41 12.03
C ARG A 280 -11.84 -27.18 10.78
N THR A 281 -13.14 -27.17 10.49
CA THR A 281 -13.72 -27.81 9.31
C THR A 281 -14.03 -26.82 8.20
N ASP A 282 -13.72 -25.55 8.37
CA ASP A 282 -14.02 -24.49 7.40
C ASP A 282 -12.77 -24.20 6.54
N PRO A 283 -12.85 -24.31 5.20
CA PRO A 283 -11.73 -24.04 4.31
C PRO A 283 -11.16 -22.62 4.44
N TYR A 284 -11.98 -21.63 4.84
CA TYR A 284 -11.50 -20.27 5.07
C TYR A 284 -10.60 -20.14 6.30
N TYR A 285 -10.53 -21.15 7.15
CA TYR A 285 -9.68 -21.14 8.34
C TYR A 285 -8.62 -22.24 8.28
N ALA A 286 -8.27 -22.69 7.08
CA ALA A 286 -7.19 -23.64 6.87
C ALA A 286 -5.86 -23.14 7.49
N PRO A 287 -5.08 -24.06 8.08
CA PRO A 287 -3.79 -23.74 8.67
C PRO A 287 -2.72 -23.58 7.59
N ALA A 288 -1.54 -23.13 7.99
CA ALA A 288 -0.36 -23.13 7.13
C ALA A 288 0.19 -24.57 6.91
N PRO A 289 1.02 -24.81 5.88
CA PRO A 289 1.61 -26.13 5.61
C PRO A 289 2.57 -26.56 6.73
N ASN A 290 3.30 -25.60 7.30
CA ASN A 290 4.14 -25.77 8.47
C ASN A 290 3.45 -25.07 9.65
N VAL A 291 3.21 -25.81 10.73
CA VAL A 291 2.50 -25.40 11.95
C VAL A 291 3.34 -25.54 13.21
N VAL A 292 4.68 -25.57 13.07
CA VAL A 292 5.62 -25.68 14.20
C VAL A 292 5.25 -24.67 15.29
N LYS A 293 4.93 -25.19 16.47
CA LYS A 293 4.40 -24.42 17.60
C LYS A 293 5.16 -24.66 18.91
N ALA A 294 5.87 -25.78 19.03
CA ALA A 294 6.60 -26.20 20.23
C ALA A 294 5.74 -26.29 21.50
N ILE A 295 4.44 -26.54 21.34
CA ILE A 295 3.47 -26.71 22.43
C ILE A 295 2.62 -27.95 22.18
N ARG A 296 2.08 -28.52 23.25
CA ARG A 296 1.15 -29.66 23.24
C ARG A 296 0.04 -29.47 24.26
N ARG A 297 -1.03 -30.26 24.14
CA ARG A 297 -2.11 -30.25 25.13
C ARG A 297 -1.59 -30.71 26.51
N SER A 298 -2.00 -30.02 27.57
CA SER A 298 -1.74 -30.46 28.95
C SER A 298 -2.47 -31.79 29.26
N SER A 299 -1.80 -32.75 29.89
CA SER A 299 -2.21 -34.16 30.05
C SER A 299 -3.42 -34.41 31.00
N GLY A 300 -4.33 -33.45 31.17
CA GLY A 300 -5.51 -33.54 32.04
C GLY A 300 -6.87 -33.58 31.32
N GLY A 301 -6.91 -33.45 30.00
CA GLY A 301 -8.13 -33.62 29.22
C GLY A 301 -8.17 -35.01 28.59
N SER A 302 -9.10 -35.86 29.02
CA SER A 302 -9.34 -37.18 28.44
C SER A 302 -9.49 -37.08 26.92
N GLY A 303 -8.40 -37.36 26.20
CA GLY A 303 -8.52 -37.90 24.86
C GLY A 303 -9.24 -39.24 25.02
N ASN A 304 -10.33 -39.45 24.27
CA ASN A 304 -10.86 -40.79 24.09
C ASN A 304 -9.69 -41.66 23.63
N GLY A 305 -9.32 -42.61 24.49
CA GLY A 305 -8.18 -43.49 24.34
C GLY A 305 -8.33 -44.48 23.18
N ASN A 306 -8.45 -43.98 21.97
CA ASN A 306 -8.00 -44.73 20.80
C ASN A 306 -6.50 -44.50 20.67
N GLY A 307 -5.74 -45.28 21.43
CA GLY A 307 -4.29 -45.29 21.46
C GLY A 307 -3.68 -45.69 20.12
N ASN A 308 -3.53 -44.71 19.23
CA ASN A 308 -2.50 -44.72 18.19
C ASN A 308 -1.60 -43.51 18.44
N GLY A 309 -0.51 -43.73 19.18
CA GLY A 309 0.44 -42.69 19.54
C GLY A 309 1.23 -42.22 18.32
N ASN A 310 0.81 -41.10 17.72
CA ASN A 310 1.66 -40.23 16.92
C ASN A 310 1.56 -38.82 17.53
N GLY A 311 2.69 -38.19 17.83
CA GLY A 311 2.79 -37.03 18.73
C GLY A 311 2.19 -35.70 18.26
N ASN A 312 1.45 -35.66 17.16
CA ASN A 312 0.70 -34.48 16.75
C ASN A 312 -0.64 -34.40 17.48
N GLN A 313 -0.63 -33.82 18.68
CA GLN A 313 -1.86 -33.61 19.44
C GLN A 313 -2.57 -32.37 18.93
N CYS A 314 -3.67 -32.56 18.21
CA CYS A 314 -4.55 -31.45 17.82
C CYS A 314 -4.94 -30.61 19.04
N ILE A 315 -4.57 -29.32 19.12
CA ILE A 315 -4.86 -28.42 20.25
C ILE A 315 -6.23 -27.76 20.08
N GLN A 316 -7.17 -28.12 20.97
CA GLN A 316 -8.55 -27.59 20.98
C GLN A 316 -8.94 -26.94 22.31
N SER A 317 -8.04 -26.92 23.29
CA SER A 317 -8.27 -26.40 24.63
C SER A 317 -7.18 -25.40 24.99
N GLU A 318 -7.49 -24.45 25.87
CA GLU A 318 -6.57 -23.37 26.28
C GLU A 318 -5.40 -23.87 27.17
N ALA A 319 -5.52 -25.09 27.72
CA ALA A 319 -4.49 -25.67 28.57
C ALA A 319 -3.41 -26.38 27.74
N ASN A 320 -2.31 -25.67 27.48
CA ASN A 320 -1.14 -26.17 26.77
C ASN A 320 0.10 -26.20 27.67
N VAL A 321 1.07 -27.02 27.28
CA VAL A 321 2.40 -27.11 27.89
C VAL A 321 3.44 -27.14 26.78
N GLU A 322 4.65 -26.70 27.07
CA GLU A 322 5.79 -26.81 26.15
C GLU A 322 5.96 -28.25 25.65
N ALA A 323 6.14 -28.41 24.34
CA ALA A 323 6.43 -29.69 23.73
C ALA A 323 7.89 -30.07 24.01
N THR A 324 8.13 -31.36 24.25
CA THR A 324 9.49 -31.83 24.56
C THR A 324 10.34 -31.82 23.30
N GLY A 325 11.49 -31.13 23.35
CA GLY A 325 12.53 -31.18 22.32
C GLY A 325 12.29 -30.32 21.07
N ALA A 326 11.06 -29.86 20.84
CA ALA A 326 10.76 -28.93 19.75
C ALA A 326 10.99 -27.48 20.20
N MET A 327 11.39 -26.64 19.25
CA MET A 327 11.59 -25.20 19.44
C MET A 327 10.74 -24.43 18.43
N ARG A 328 10.06 -23.37 18.87
CA ARG A 328 9.39 -22.42 17.96
C ARG A 328 10.43 -21.51 17.35
N LEU A 329 10.12 -20.87 16.21
CA LEU A 329 11.03 -19.92 15.58
C LEU A 329 11.25 -18.74 16.53
N PRO A 330 12.43 -18.63 17.17
CA PRO A 330 12.60 -17.71 18.29
C PRO A 330 12.69 -16.26 17.80
N PRO A 331 12.20 -15.28 18.57
CA PRO A 331 12.50 -13.86 18.36
C PRO A 331 14.02 -13.59 18.30
N ASP A 332 14.39 -12.39 17.86
CA ASP A 332 15.79 -11.97 17.91
C ASP A 332 16.31 -12.05 19.35
N ILE A 333 17.57 -12.43 19.51
CA ILE A 333 18.21 -12.61 20.81
C ILE A 333 18.10 -11.33 21.63
N CYS A 334 18.24 -10.17 20.97
CA CYS A 334 18.14 -8.88 21.65
C CYS A 334 16.72 -8.60 22.17
N VAL A 335 15.67 -9.04 21.46
CA VAL A 335 14.26 -8.90 21.87
C VAL A 335 13.97 -9.83 23.03
N THR A 336 14.42 -11.08 22.93
CA THR A 336 14.28 -12.10 24.00
C THR A 336 14.97 -11.65 25.29
N ASN A 337 16.15 -11.02 25.19
CA ASN A 337 16.90 -10.52 26.33
C ASN A 337 16.46 -9.11 26.80
N GLY A 338 15.51 -8.46 26.12
CA GLY A 338 15.02 -7.12 26.47
C GLY A 338 16.01 -5.98 26.22
N THR A 339 16.97 -6.15 25.31
CA THR A 339 18.06 -5.19 25.05
C THR A 339 17.81 -4.22 23.89
N CYS A 340 16.91 -4.55 22.96
CA CYS A 340 16.58 -3.71 21.78
C CYS A 340 15.12 -3.22 21.76
N GLY A 341 14.34 -3.49 22.81
CA GLY A 341 12.94 -3.10 22.88
C GLY A 341 12.06 -3.94 21.93
N ARG A 342 11.26 -3.28 21.10
CA ARG A 342 10.24 -3.91 20.24
C ARG A 342 10.77 -4.34 18.86
N PHE A 343 11.79 -3.65 18.38
CA PHE A 343 12.40 -3.89 17.07
C PHE A 343 13.71 -4.62 17.29
N GLY A 344 13.81 -5.77 16.65
CA GLY A 344 14.98 -6.62 16.66
C GLY A 344 16.07 -6.12 15.73
N ASN A 345 17.05 -6.99 15.49
CA ASN A 345 18.25 -6.70 14.70
C ASN A 345 18.59 -7.83 13.71
N GLY A 346 17.68 -8.78 13.49
CA GLY A 346 17.84 -9.93 12.61
C GLY A 346 18.73 -11.05 13.18
N SER A 347 19.29 -10.88 14.39
CA SER A 347 20.14 -11.89 15.02
C SER A 347 19.31 -12.79 15.93
N TRP A 348 19.17 -14.05 15.52
CA TRP A 348 18.34 -15.04 16.22
C TRP A 348 19.06 -16.37 16.41
N ASP A 349 18.58 -17.19 17.34
CA ASP A 349 19.20 -18.47 17.68
C ASP A 349 18.89 -19.57 16.64
N ARG A 350 19.39 -19.37 15.41
CA ARG A 350 19.22 -20.32 14.30
C ARG A 350 19.89 -21.65 14.61
N ALA A 351 21.08 -21.63 15.21
CA ALA A 351 21.81 -22.84 15.56
C ALA A 351 21.05 -23.67 16.61
N GLY A 352 20.52 -23.03 17.66
CA GLY A 352 19.68 -23.69 18.66
C GLY A 352 18.41 -24.27 18.07
N TYR A 353 17.73 -23.52 17.20
CA TYR A 353 16.54 -23.98 16.49
C TYR A 353 16.83 -25.22 15.62
N LEU A 354 17.87 -25.19 14.79
CA LEU A 354 18.27 -26.31 13.94
C LEU A 354 18.69 -27.54 14.76
N ALA A 355 19.41 -27.33 15.88
CA ALA A 355 19.79 -28.41 16.79
C ALA A 355 18.57 -29.09 17.41
N ALA A 356 17.58 -28.31 17.87
CA ALA A 356 16.35 -28.83 18.46
C ALA A 356 15.47 -29.56 17.43
N ASN A 357 15.22 -28.92 16.28
CA ASN A 357 14.19 -29.35 15.34
C ASN A 357 14.68 -30.25 14.19
N HIS A 358 15.97 -30.18 13.85
CA HIS A 358 16.56 -30.87 12.68
C HIS A 358 17.86 -31.62 13.01
N GLY A 359 18.20 -31.77 14.29
CA GLY A 359 19.43 -32.43 14.71
C GLY A 359 20.70 -31.73 14.18
N GLY A 360 20.62 -30.43 13.90
CA GLY A 360 21.71 -29.62 13.36
C GLY A 360 21.79 -29.57 11.83
N SER A 361 20.93 -30.29 11.11
CA SER A 361 20.85 -30.18 9.65
C SER A 361 20.08 -28.92 9.26
N ASP A 362 20.56 -28.15 8.28
CA ASP A 362 19.87 -26.95 7.79
C ASP A 362 19.08 -27.25 6.49
N PRO A 363 17.74 -27.21 6.53
CA PRO A 363 16.89 -27.42 5.35
C PRO A 363 17.09 -26.41 4.22
N ALA A 364 17.62 -25.21 4.51
CA ALA A 364 17.80 -24.12 3.55
C ALA A 364 19.08 -24.27 2.70
N VAL A 365 19.96 -25.21 3.02
CA VAL A 365 21.22 -25.41 2.28
C VAL A 365 20.93 -25.69 0.80
N GLY A 366 21.48 -24.84 -0.07
CA GLY A 366 21.33 -24.95 -1.52
C GLY A 366 19.96 -24.52 -2.04
N ARG A 367 19.15 -23.83 -1.22
CA ARG A 367 17.87 -23.24 -1.62
C ARG A 367 17.96 -21.72 -1.60
N SER A 368 17.16 -21.09 -2.45
CA SER A 368 16.98 -19.65 -2.50
C SER A 368 15.55 -19.38 -2.92
N TYR A 369 14.92 -18.43 -2.25
CA TYR A 369 13.54 -18.04 -2.52
C TYR A 369 13.53 -16.59 -2.99
N GLU A 370 12.74 -16.33 -4.03
CA GLU A 370 12.40 -14.96 -4.41
C GLU A 370 11.74 -14.29 -3.19
N ASN A 371 12.13 -13.05 -2.88
CA ASN A 371 11.58 -12.26 -1.77
C ASN A 371 11.74 -12.90 -0.37
N ALA A 372 12.81 -13.68 -0.15
CA ALA A 372 13.23 -14.09 1.19
C ALA A 372 14.71 -13.78 1.42
N GLN A 373 15.01 -13.01 2.45
CA GLN A 373 16.38 -12.73 2.84
C GLN A 373 17.09 -13.99 3.34
N ALA A 374 18.28 -14.26 2.81
CA ALA A 374 19.10 -15.38 3.25
C ALA A 374 19.40 -15.31 4.75
N GLY A 375 19.21 -16.42 5.47
CA GLY A 375 19.41 -16.50 6.91
C GLY A 375 18.16 -16.17 7.75
N SER A 376 17.10 -15.63 7.14
CA SER A 376 15.86 -15.24 7.84
C SER A 376 15.02 -16.44 8.29
N ARG A 377 14.03 -16.21 9.15
CA ARG A 377 13.08 -17.25 9.56
C ARG A 377 12.08 -17.54 8.45
N TRP A 378 11.71 -16.54 7.65
CA TRP A 378 10.86 -16.74 6.48
C TRP A 378 11.50 -17.69 5.46
N GLU A 379 12.80 -17.50 5.16
CA GLU A 379 13.55 -18.40 4.29
C GLU A 379 13.56 -19.83 4.86
N LEU A 380 13.87 -19.98 6.16
CA LEU A 380 13.90 -21.30 6.79
C LEU A 380 12.53 -21.98 6.77
N TYR A 381 11.46 -21.23 7.01
CA TYR A 381 10.08 -21.74 6.98
C TYR A 381 9.71 -22.29 5.59
N LEU A 382 10.08 -21.57 4.51
CA LEU A 382 9.89 -22.05 3.14
C LEU A 382 10.73 -23.30 2.85
N ALA A 383 12.00 -23.28 3.26
CA ALA A 383 12.92 -24.40 3.11
C ALA A 383 12.45 -25.68 3.82
N GLU A 384 11.91 -25.54 5.03
CA GLU A 384 11.31 -26.61 5.81
C GLU A 384 10.13 -27.27 5.08
N ILE A 385 9.23 -26.45 4.50
CA ILE A 385 8.07 -26.92 3.73
C ILE A 385 8.53 -27.70 2.50
N ASP A 386 9.46 -27.15 1.72
CA ASP A 386 9.92 -27.78 0.49
C ASP A 386 10.71 -29.06 0.76
N ALA A 387 11.56 -29.07 1.80
CA ALA A 387 12.31 -30.25 2.19
C ALA A 387 11.37 -31.40 2.57
N ALA A 388 10.31 -31.11 3.33
CA ALA A 388 9.34 -32.11 3.71
C ALA A 388 8.50 -32.58 2.51
N ASN A 389 8.05 -31.67 1.64
CA ASN A 389 7.27 -32.03 0.45
C ASN A 389 8.09 -32.87 -0.55
N ALA A 390 9.40 -32.63 -0.66
CA ALA A 390 10.30 -33.46 -1.45
C ALA A 390 10.47 -34.88 -0.88
N ALA A 391 10.37 -35.04 0.44
CA ALA A 391 10.40 -36.33 1.11
C ALA A 391 9.05 -37.08 1.02
N GLY A 392 7.94 -36.36 0.86
CA GLY A 392 6.60 -36.91 0.62
C GLY A 392 5.49 -36.07 1.27
N PRO A 393 4.22 -36.28 0.87
CA PRO A 393 3.09 -35.45 1.35
C PRO A 393 2.85 -35.54 2.86
N ASP A 394 3.22 -36.67 3.48
CA ASP A 394 3.05 -36.92 4.92
C ASP A 394 4.38 -36.87 5.70
N ALA A 395 5.52 -36.62 5.02
CA ALA A 395 6.83 -36.62 5.67
C ALA A 395 6.94 -35.48 6.69
N PRO A 396 7.41 -35.68 7.92
CA PRO A 396 7.42 -34.64 8.94
C PRO A 396 8.27 -33.43 8.51
N ILE A 397 7.83 -32.22 8.88
CA ILE A 397 8.60 -30.99 8.68
C ILE A 397 9.85 -31.03 9.57
N LEU A 398 9.64 -31.38 10.84
CA LEU A 398 10.72 -31.53 11.81
C LEU A 398 11.36 -32.90 11.69
N THR A 399 12.69 -32.95 11.64
CA THR A 399 13.47 -34.18 11.38
C THR A 399 14.34 -34.61 12.56
N GLY A 400 14.36 -33.82 13.63
CA GLY A 400 15.06 -34.12 14.87
C GLY A 400 14.53 -35.39 15.55
N ALA A 401 15.41 -36.07 16.29
CA ALA A 401 15.06 -37.30 16.99
C ALA A 401 14.26 -37.01 18.28
N GLY A 402 13.27 -37.85 18.58
CA GLY A 402 12.50 -37.78 19.84
C GLY A 402 11.47 -36.64 19.89
N LEU A 403 11.21 -35.98 18.77
CA LEU A 403 10.21 -34.94 18.67
C LEU A 403 8.80 -35.54 18.73
N THR A 404 7.95 -34.92 19.55
CA THR A 404 6.52 -35.27 19.55
C THR A 404 5.78 -34.55 18.43
N GLU A 405 6.20 -33.34 18.07
CA GLU A 405 5.59 -32.57 16.99
C GLU A 405 6.26 -32.89 15.64
N THR A 406 5.47 -33.03 14.57
CA THR A 406 5.99 -33.17 13.20
C THR A 406 6.03 -31.86 12.43
N GLY A 407 5.36 -30.82 12.91
CA GLY A 407 5.17 -29.55 12.20
C GLY A 407 4.13 -29.58 11.08
N ARG A 408 3.46 -30.72 10.81
CA ARG A 408 2.31 -30.80 9.90
C ARG A 408 0.97 -30.59 10.63
N PRO A 409 -0.02 -29.94 9.98
CA PRO A 409 -1.35 -29.76 10.56
C PRO A 409 -2.09 -31.08 10.75
N VAL A 410 -2.87 -31.16 11.82
CA VAL A 410 -3.66 -32.35 12.22
C VAL A 410 -5.03 -32.03 12.82
N CYS A 411 -5.27 -30.80 13.29
CA CYS A 411 -6.58 -30.40 13.82
C CYS A 411 -7.58 -30.11 12.71
N SER A 412 -7.14 -29.35 11.71
CA SER A 412 -7.96 -28.99 10.58
C SER A 412 -8.28 -30.21 9.74
N THR A 413 -9.51 -30.28 9.25
CA THR A 413 -9.88 -31.30 8.24
C THR A 413 -9.66 -30.79 6.82
N GLN A 414 -9.15 -29.57 6.67
CA GLN A 414 -8.96 -28.90 5.40
C GLN A 414 -7.51 -29.04 4.94
N ALA A 415 -7.31 -29.03 3.62
CA ALA A 415 -5.97 -28.97 3.07
C ALA A 415 -5.25 -27.70 3.57
N PRO A 416 -3.95 -27.75 3.86
CA PRO A 416 -3.22 -26.56 4.27
C PRO A 416 -3.30 -25.47 3.19
N ALA A 417 -3.45 -24.22 3.62
CA ALA A 417 -3.34 -23.06 2.75
C ALA A 417 -1.89 -22.88 2.25
N PRO A 418 -1.63 -22.02 1.26
CA PRO A 418 -0.27 -21.70 0.81
C PRO A 418 0.65 -21.19 1.95
N PRO A 419 1.99 -21.28 1.82
CA PRO A 419 2.95 -20.87 2.86
C PRO A 419 2.72 -19.45 3.39
N GLU A 420 2.27 -18.52 2.53
CA GLU A 420 1.93 -17.12 2.79
C GLU A 420 0.83 -16.95 3.85
N ARG A 421 0.15 -18.05 4.23
CA ARG A 421 -0.85 -18.06 5.29
C ARG A 421 -0.36 -17.46 6.62
N ARG A 422 0.95 -17.50 6.89
CA ARG A 422 1.57 -16.90 8.09
C ARG A 422 2.02 -15.45 7.90
N LEU A 423 1.94 -14.90 6.69
CA LEU A 423 2.20 -13.49 6.44
C LEU A 423 0.99 -12.65 6.87
N LEU A 424 1.28 -11.50 7.47
CA LEU A 424 0.34 -10.47 7.87
C LEU A 424 0.79 -9.18 7.19
N ILE A 425 -0.12 -8.50 6.51
CA ILE A 425 0.16 -7.16 5.98
C ILE A 425 -0.42 -6.17 6.96
N ALA A 426 0.41 -5.38 7.63
CA ALA A 426 0.00 -4.45 8.67
C ALA A 426 0.47 -3.03 8.36
N ALA A 427 -0.33 -2.03 8.73
CA ALA A 427 0.02 -0.62 8.57
C ALA A 427 1.05 -0.20 9.63
N ALA A 428 2.22 0.27 9.20
CA ALA A 428 3.16 0.97 10.06
C ALA A 428 2.76 2.45 10.15
N VAL A 429 2.60 2.97 11.36
CA VAL A 429 2.20 4.37 11.59
C VAL A 429 3.27 5.07 12.41
N ASP A 430 3.74 6.24 11.96
CA ASP A 430 4.55 7.11 12.81
C ASP A 430 3.63 7.79 13.83
N CYS A 431 3.54 7.18 15.00
CA CYS A 431 2.68 7.64 16.08
C CYS A 431 3.27 8.82 16.88
N THR A 432 4.52 9.17 16.61
CA THR A 432 5.12 10.39 17.17
C THR A 432 4.62 11.61 16.40
N ARG A 433 4.53 11.50 15.07
CA ARG A 433 3.92 12.53 14.20
C ARG A 433 2.39 12.52 14.27
N ASN A 434 1.80 11.34 14.44
CA ASN A 434 0.35 11.14 14.52
C ASN A 434 -0.01 10.59 15.91
N PRO A 435 -0.10 11.44 16.95
CA PRO A 435 -0.36 10.97 18.31
C PRO A 435 -1.74 10.31 18.39
N ILE A 436 -1.75 8.99 18.54
CA ILE A 436 -2.96 8.18 18.67
C ILE A 436 -3.15 7.86 20.15
N GLY A 437 -4.33 8.18 20.71
CA GLY A 437 -4.72 7.83 22.08
C GLY A 437 -5.93 6.89 22.18
N GLY A 438 -6.43 6.40 21.04
CA GLY A 438 -7.70 5.67 20.94
C GLY A 438 -8.12 5.45 19.49
N ALA A 439 -9.43 5.47 19.23
CA ALA A 439 -9.92 5.47 17.85
C ALA A 439 -9.59 6.81 17.18
N ALA A 440 -9.14 6.77 15.94
CA ALA A 440 -8.82 7.95 15.14
C ALA A 440 -9.18 7.68 13.67
N SER A 441 -9.48 8.75 12.94
CA SER A 441 -9.86 8.67 11.52
C SER A 441 -8.86 9.41 10.65
N GLY A 442 -8.65 8.94 9.42
CA GLY A 442 -7.75 9.61 8.47
C GLY A 442 -6.28 9.58 8.87
N VAL A 443 -5.84 8.56 9.62
CA VAL A 443 -4.45 8.41 10.03
C VAL A 443 -3.61 8.01 8.81
N PRO A 444 -2.47 8.66 8.54
CA PRO A 444 -1.58 8.24 7.46
C PRO A 444 -0.72 7.06 7.92
N ALA A 445 -0.81 5.93 7.20
CA ALA A 445 0.21 4.89 7.31
C ALA A 445 1.49 5.38 6.63
N ALA A 446 2.63 5.20 7.29
CA ALA A 446 3.94 5.46 6.71
C ALA A 446 4.18 4.49 5.54
N GLU A 447 3.90 3.21 5.78
CA GLU A 447 3.99 2.12 4.80
C GLU A 447 3.15 0.92 5.27
N PHE A 448 2.92 -0.04 4.39
CA PHE A 448 2.39 -1.35 4.76
C PHE A 448 3.52 -2.36 4.80
N VAL A 449 3.61 -3.12 5.89
CA VAL A 449 4.73 -4.04 6.14
C VAL A 449 4.22 -5.48 6.06
N VAL A 450 4.94 -6.31 5.32
CA VAL A 450 4.71 -7.76 5.29
C VAL A 450 5.46 -8.38 6.48
N VAL A 451 4.71 -8.97 7.40
CA VAL A 451 5.22 -9.54 8.64
C VAL A 451 4.92 -11.04 8.70
N PHE A 452 5.95 -11.87 8.81
CA PHE A 452 5.83 -13.30 9.01
C PHE A 452 5.62 -13.65 10.48
N LEU A 453 4.49 -14.25 10.82
CA LEU A 453 4.17 -14.69 12.18
C LEU A 453 5.00 -15.92 12.57
N THR A 454 5.90 -15.75 13.54
CA THR A 454 6.91 -16.76 13.88
C THR A 454 6.41 -17.82 14.88
N GLU A 455 5.53 -17.42 15.79
CA GLU A 455 5.01 -18.27 16.87
C GLU A 455 3.53 -18.04 17.19
N PRO A 456 2.84 -19.00 17.83
CA PRO A 456 1.48 -18.81 18.30
C PRO A 456 1.37 -17.65 19.31
N VAL A 457 0.28 -16.90 19.22
CA VAL A 457 -0.04 -15.78 20.11
C VAL A 457 -0.54 -16.30 21.45
N GLY A 458 0.04 -15.81 22.55
CA GLY A 458 -0.52 -16.01 23.91
C GLY A 458 0.00 -17.17 24.74
N ASP A 459 1.05 -17.89 24.30
CA ASP A 459 1.44 -19.19 24.89
C ASP A 459 2.72 -19.17 25.74
N ARG A 460 3.05 -18.03 26.38
CA ARG A 460 4.01 -18.09 27.48
C ARG A 460 3.27 -18.64 28.69
N SER A 461 3.77 -19.73 29.27
CA SER A 461 3.31 -20.48 30.47
C SER A 461 3.20 -19.63 31.76
N THR A 462 2.60 -18.47 31.63
CA THR A 462 2.48 -17.38 32.59
C THR A 462 1.00 -17.21 32.89
N SER A 463 0.68 -16.92 34.15
CA SER A 463 -0.67 -16.62 34.59
C SER A 463 -0.69 -15.19 35.15
N PRO A 464 -1.42 -14.25 34.53
CA PRO A 464 -2.23 -14.39 33.32
C PRO A 464 -1.38 -14.59 32.04
N PRO A 465 -1.95 -15.22 30.99
CA PRO A 465 -1.23 -15.44 29.73
C PRO A 465 -0.86 -14.11 29.07
N VAL A 466 0.40 -13.99 28.69
CA VAL A 466 0.97 -12.84 27.99
C VAL A 466 0.62 -12.94 26.50
N VAL A 467 -0.17 -12.00 26.00
CA VAL A 467 -0.72 -12.00 24.63
C VAL A 467 0.24 -11.33 23.64
N ASP A 468 1.47 -11.83 23.59
CA ASP A 468 2.48 -11.28 22.71
C ASP A 468 2.29 -11.77 21.26
N ILE A 469 2.53 -10.88 20.31
CA ILE A 469 2.54 -11.19 18.87
C ILE A 469 3.93 -10.86 18.34
N TYR A 470 4.69 -11.88 17.96
CA TYR A 470 5.99 -11.74 17.33
C TYR A 470 5.90 -12.06 15.86
N GLY A 471 6.53 -11.23 15.05
CA GLY A 471 6.75 -11.54 13.65
C GLY A 471 8.10 -11.06 13.15
N GLU A 472 8.49 -11.51 11.98
CA GLU A 472 9.68 -11.08 11.26
C GLU A 472 9.26 -10.17 10.10
N VAL A 473 9.95 -9.05 9.89
CA VAL A 473 9.75 -8.24 8.68
C VAL A 473 10.26 -9.01 7.48
N VAL A 474 9.40 -9.22 6.50
CA VAL A 474 9.74 -9.94 5.27
C VAL A 474 9.98 -8.96 4.14
N ASP A 475 9.11 -7.95 4.03
CA ASP A 475 9.12 -7.04 2.89
C ASP A 475 8.28 -5.78 3.18
N VAL A 476 8.43 -4.77 2.32
CA VAL A 476 7.50 -3.65 2.21
C VAL A 476 6.41 -4.05 1.21
N ALA A 477 5.16 -3.88 1.62
CA ALA A 477 4.04 -4.17 0.77
C ALA A 477 3.87 -2.99 -0.22
N GLY A 478 4.19 -3.22 -1.49
CA GLY A 478 4.07 -2.22 -2.57
C GLY A 478 5.36 -1.51 -2.98
N ALA A 479 6.55 -1.99 -2.57
CA ALA A 479 7.81 -1.45 -3.05
C ALA A 479 8.01 -1.73 -4.55
N ASP A 480 8.22 -0.64 -5.29
CA ASP A 480 8.63 -0.51 -6.68
C ASP A 480 7.71 -1.10 -7.77
N GLY A 481 7.39 -0.26 -8.75
CA GLY A 481 6.67 -0.55 -10.01
C GLY A 481 7.31 -1.59 -10.95
N THR A 482 8.01 -2.58 -10.40
CA THR A 482 8.27 -3.84 -11.08
C THR A 482 7.03 -4.71 -10.92
N GLY A 483 6.37 -5.05 -12.03
CA GLY A 483 5.14 -5.89 -12.04
C GLY A 483 5.35 -7.35 -11.60
N THR A 484 6.13 -7.56 -10.55
CA THR A 484 6.47 -8.85 -9.95
C THR A 484 5.80 -8.91 -8.59
N GLY A 485 4.75 -9.75 -8.50
CA GLY A 485 3.85 -9.80 -7.36
C GLY A 485 4.57 -9.96 -6.03
N GLY A 486 4.56 -8.88 -5.24
CA GLY A 486 4.78 -8.93 -3.80
C GLY A 486 3.71 -9.78 -3.11
N TYR A 487 4.05 -10.34 -1.96
CA TYR A 487 3.16 -11.26 -1.25
C TYR A 487 1.88 -10.57 -0.78
N GLY A 488 0.76 -10.93 -1.41
CA GLY A 488 -0.56 -10.96 -0.77
C GLY A 488 -1.30 -9.62 -0.58
N GLY A 489 -0.83 -8.51 -1.14
CA GLY A 489 -1.60 -7.27 -1.20
C GLY A 489 -1.57 -6.69 -2.61
N VAL A 490 -2.74 -6.46 -3.22
CA VAL A 490 -2.82 -5.70 -4.47
C VAL A 490 -2.66 -4.23 -4.09
N PHE A 491 -1.50 -3.66 -4.41
CA PHE A 491 -1.30 -2.22 -4.33
C PHE A 491 -1.76 -1.58 -5.63
N ARG A 492 -2.53 -0.52 -5.51
CA ARG A 492 -2.98 0.25 -6.68
C ARG A 492 -2.59 1.69 -6.49
N ASP A 493 -1.78 2.18 -7.41
CA ASP A 493 -1.50 3.59 -7.55
C ASP A 493 -2.58 4.21 -8.44
N VAL A 494 -3.42 5.05 -7.83
CA VAL A 494 -4.44 5.81 -8.56
C VAL A 494 -3.93 7.24 -8.68
N VAL A 495 -3.46 7.59 -9.86
CA VAL A 495 -3.09 8.97 -10.20
C VAL A 495 -4.27 9.62 -10.91
N GLN A 496 -4.68 10.79 -10.42
CA GLN A 496 -5.80 11.53 -11.00
C GLN A 496 -5.55 13.04 -10.99
N LEU A 497 -6.21 13.71 -11.94
CA LEU A 497 -6.28 15.17 -12.01
C LEU A 497 -7.38 15.69 -11.08
N TYR A 498 -7.10 16.82 -10.43
CA TYR A 498 -8.02 17.59 -9.63
C TYR A 498 -8.23 18.94 -10.33
N ARG A 499 -9.49 19.35 -10.48
CA ARG A 499 -9.88 20.53 -11.28
C ARG A 499 -10.74 21.48 -10.48
#